data_AF-A0A2J4YUF6-F1
#
_entry.id   AF-A0A2J4YUF6-F1
#
_cell.length_a   1.000
_cell.length_b   1.000
_cell.length_c   1.000
_cell.angle_alpha   90.00
_cell.angle_beta   90.00
_cell.angle_gamma   90.00
#
_symmetry.space_group_name_H-M   'P 1'
#
loop_
_entity.id
_entity.type
_entity.pdbx_description
1 polymer ?
#
loop_
_entity_poly.entity_id
_entity_poly.type
_entity_poly.pdbx_seq_one_letter_code
_entity_poly.pdbx_strand_id
1 'polypeptide(L)' 'MSPTIPPLSLHGLEFIKRMQGLALAPYRDESGLRVIGYGHVLNDYESFPHFTREIAETLLIVDLLQ' A
#
# COMPACT_ATOMS: atom_id res chain seq x y z
N MET A 1 -19.77 22.32 0.37
CA MET A 1 -19.54 21.28 -0.65
C MET A 1 -18.48 20.34 -0.10
N SER A 2 -18.80 19.07 0.14
CA SER A 2 -17.79 18.09 0.57
C SER A 2 -16.85 17.83 -0.61
N PRO A 3 -15.53 17.84 -0.43
CA PRO A 3 -14.61 17.53 -1.51
C PRO A 3 -14.93 16.11 -2.01
N THR A 4 -15.27 16.01 -3.29
CA THR A 4 -15.48 14.71 -3.94
C THR A 4 -14.09 14.18 -4.27
N ILE A 5 -13.60 13.23 -3.47
CA ILE A 5 -12.35 12.53 -3.81
C ILE A 5 -12.60 11.85 -5.16
N PRO A 6 -11.81 12.14 -6.20
CA PRO A 6 -12.01 11.53 -7.51
C PRO A 6 -11.91 10.00 -7.36
N PRO A 7 -12.78 9.22 -8.03
CA PRO A 7 -12.72 7.78 -7.94
C PRO A 7 -11.36 7.28 -8.43
N LEU A 8 -10.72 6.41 -7.64
CA LEU A 8 -9.45 5.79 -8.01
C LEU A 8 -9.63 4.99 -9.31
N SER A 9 -8.77 5.25 -10.30
CA SER A 9 -8.83 4.53 -11.58
C SER A 9 -8.32 3.10 -11.43
N LEU A 10 -9.05 2.13 -11.97
CA LEU A 10 -8.63 0.73 -11.95
C LEU A 10 -7.28 0.53 -12.66
N HIS A 11 -7.08 1.22 -13.79
CA HIS A 11 -5.82 1.15 -14.55
C HIS A 11 -4.63 1.71 -13.75
N GLY A 12 -4.83 2.80 -13.00
CA GLY A 12 -3.80 3.36 -12.13
C GLY A 12 -3.44 2.42 -10.98
N LEU A 13 -4.45 1.80 -10.35
CA LEU A 13 -4.23 0.80 -9.31
C LEU A 13 -3.42 -0.39 -9.84
N GLU A 14 -3.83 -0.96 -10.97
CA GLU A 14 -3.11 -2.08 -11.59
C GLU A 14 -1.69 -1.71 -12.03
N PHE A 15 -1.48 -0.47 -12.51
CA PHE A 15 -0.15 0.03 -12.81
C PHE A 15 0.74 0.08 -11.57
N ILE A 16 0.26 0.63 -10.45
CA ILE A 16 1.02 0.70 -9.20
C ILE A 16 1.35 -0.70 -8.70
N LYS A 17 0.35 -1.61 -8.66
CA LYS A 17 0.56 -3.00 -8.23
C LYS A 17 1.65 -3.70 -9.04
N ARG A 18 1.67 -3.50 -10.37
CA ARG A 18 2.67 -4.09 -11.27
C ARG A 18 4.07 -3.49 -11.07
N MET A 19 4.15 -2.19 -10.87
CA MET A 19 5.43 -1.49 -10.70
C MET A 19 6.08 -1.78 -9.35
N GLN A 20 5.30 -1.82 -8.28
CA GLN A 20 5.80 -2.04 -6.91
C GLN A 20 5.96 -3.53 -6.59
N GLY A 21 5.11 -4.38 -7.17
CA GLY A 21 5.01 -5.78 -6.75
C GLY A 21 4.37 -5.94 -5.37
N LEU A 22 4.07 -7.18 -4.99
CA LEU A 22 3.43 -7.50 -3.71
C LEU A 22 4.43 -8.11 -2.74
N ALA A 23 4.69 -7.42 -1.63
CA ALA A 23 5.45 -7.95 -0.50
C ALA A 23 4.51 -8.41 0.62
N LEU A 24 4.45 -9.72 0.88
CA LEU A 24 3.65 -10.29 1.97
C LEU A 24 4.37 -10.32 3.33
N ALA A 25 5.65 -9.97 3.34
CA ALA A 25 6.45 -9.82 4.54
C ALA A 25 7.15 -8.46 4.54
N PRO A 26 7.32 -7.81 5.70
CA PRO A 26 8.09 -6.57 5.81
C PRO A 26 9.52 -6.75 5.28
N TYR A 27 10.00 -5.77 4.53
CA TYR A 27 11.39 -5.70 4.09
C TYR A 27 11.92 -4.26 4.22
N ARG A 28 13.23 -4.06 4.03
CA ARG A 28 13.81 -2.72 3.93
C ARG A 28 13.99 -2.35 2.46
N ASP A 29 13.45 -1.20 2.06
CA ASP A 29 13.66 -0.68 0.72
C ASP A 29 15.08 -0.07 0.54
N GLU A 30 15.33 0.48 -0.64
CA GLU A 30 16.62 1.12 -0.99
C GLU A 30 16.94 2.35 -0.14
N SER A 31 15.93 2.98 0.46
CA SER A 31 16.07 4.11 1.39
C SER A 31 16.24 3.65 2.85
N GLY A 32 16.18 2.34 3.10
CA GLY A 32 16.26 1.74 4.43
C GLY A 32 14.96 1.78 5.21
N LEU A 33 13.85 2.23 4.62
CA LEU A 33 12.53 2.25 5.26
C LEU A 33 11.94 0.86 5.32
N ARG A 34 11.23 0.56 6.40
CA ARG A 34 10.54 -0.72 6.55
C ARG A 34 9.22 -0.66 5.82
N VAL A 35 9.04 -1.47 4.79
CA VAL A 35 7.87 -1.43 3.90
C VAL A 35 7.21 -2.80 3.77
N ILE A 36 5.92 -2.82 3.42
CA ILE A 36 5.12 -4.02 3.13
C ILE A 36 4.07 -3.75 2.04
N GLY A 37 3.43 -4.79 1.52
CA GLY A 37 2.36 -4.65 0.53
C GLY A 37 2.88 -4.11 -0.79
N TYR A 38 2.25 -3.04 -1.29
CA TYR A 38 2.63 -2.34 -2.52
C TYR A 38 3.50 -1.10 -2.25
N GLY A 39 4.36 -1.15 -1.23
CA GLY A 39 5.26 -0.05 -0.85
C GLY A 39 4.78 0.79 0.35
N HIS A 40 3.85 0.26 1.15
CA HIS A 40 3.37 0.93 2.36
C HIS A 40 4.48 0.96 3.42
N VAL A 41 4.81 2.16 3.92
CA VAL A 41 5.83 2.35 4.96
C VAL A 41 5.22 2.03 6.33
N LEU A 42 5.79 1.02 6.98
CA LEU A 42 5.37 0.61 8.31
C LEU A 42 5.84 1.60 9.37
N ASN A 43 4.90 2.08 10.17
CA ASN A 43 5.22 2.80 11.40
C ASN A 43 5.62 1.82 12.53
N ASP A 44 6.35 2.31 13.53
CA ASP A 44 6.84 1.47 14.64
C ASP A 44 5.72 0.78 15.47
N TYR A 45 4.48 1.25 15.34
CA TYR A 45 3.31 0.71 16.03
C TYR A 45 2.45 -0.22 15.16
N GLU A 46 2.74 -0.32 13.86
CA GLU A 46 1.99 -1.17 12.94
C GLU A 46 2.60 -2.56 12.85
N SER A 47 1.81 -3.57 13.19
CA SER A 47 2.18 -4.96 13.08
C SER A 47 1.03 -5.76 12.48
N PHE A 48 1.35 -6.51 11.43
CA PHE A 48 0.41 -7.37 10.74
C PHE A 48 0.81 -8.84 10.91
N PRO A 49 0.32 -9.52 11.96
CA PRO A 49 0.68 -10.91 12.23
C PRO A 49 0.23 -11.86 11.12
N HIS A 50 -0.86 -11.53 10.43
CA HIS A 50 -1.32 -12.24 9.23
C HIS A 50 -1.56 -11.21 8.13
N PHE A 51 -0.55 -11.01 7.30
CA PHE A 51 -0.63 -10.07 6.18
C PHE A 51 -0.97 -10.80 4.88
N THR A 52 -2.08 -10.41 4.26
CA THR A 52 -2.59 -11.04 3.04
C THR A 52 -2.64 -10.05 1.88
N ARG A 53 -2.92 -10.55 0.67
CA ARG A 53 -3.07 -9.69 -0.50
C ARG A 53 -4.22 -8.70 -0.31
N GLU A 54 -5.33 -9.11 0.28
CA GLU A 54 -6.52 -8.28 0.49
C GLU A 54 -6.22 -7.13 1.45
N ILE A 55 -5.38 -7.37 2.47
CA ILE A 55 -4.88 -6.33 3.37
C ILE A 55 -3.97 -5.37 2.62
N ALA A 56 -3.04 -5.88 1.79
CA ALA A 56 -2.18 -5.06 0.95
C ALA A 56 -2.97 -4.16 -0.03
N GLU A 57 -4.04 -4.69 -0.63
CA GLU A 57 -4.93 -3.94 -1.50
C GLU A 57 -5.69 -2.84 -0.75
N THR A 58 -6.13 -3.14 0.48
CA THR A 58 -6.77 -2.15 1.34
C THR A 58 -5.82 -1.03 1.73
N LEU A 59 -4.58 -1.36 2.12
CA LEU A 59 -3.55 -0.37 2.45
C LEU A 59 -3.21 0.51 1.25
N LEU A 60 -3.07 -0.06 0.06
CA LEU A 60 -2.84 0.72 -1.16
C LEU A 60 -3.97 1.74 -1.41
N ILE A 61 -5.22 1.36 -1.17
CA ILE A 61 -6.35 2.29 -1.30
C ILE A 61 -6.27 3.38 -0.24
N VAL A 62 -5.98 3.03 1.02
CA VAL A 62 -5.82 4.00 2.12
C VAL A 62 -4.72 5.00 1.78
N ASP A 63 -3.52 4.53 1.40
CA ASP A 63 -2.36 5.36 1.07
C ASP A 63 -2.65 6.36 -0.07
N LEU A 64 -3.46 5.96 -1.06
CA LEU A 64 -3.85 6.83 -2.19
C LEU A 64 -4.95 7.85 -1.86
N LEU A 65 -5.67 7.65 -0.75
CA LEU A 65 -6.70 8.59 -0.25
C LEU A 65 -6.16 9.53 0.84
N GLN A 66 -4.91 9.28 1.26
CA GLN A 66 -3.98 10.09 2.08
C GLN A 66 -3.88 11.56 1.68
#